data_AF-A0A419J1J4-F1
#
_entry.id   AF-A0A419J1J4-F1
#
_cell.length_a   1.000
_cell.length_b   1.000
_cell.length_c   1.000
_cell.angle_alpha   90.00
_cell.angle_beta   90.00
_cell.angle_gamma   90.00
#
_symmetry.space_group_name_H-M   'P 1'
#
loop_
_entity.id
_entity.type
_entity.pdbx_description
1 polymer ?
#
loop_
_entity_poly.entity_id
_entity_poly.type
_entity_poly.pdbx_seq_one_letter_code
_entity_poly.pdbx_strand_id
1 'polypeptide(L)'
;MKNRRFIISAFAAAIILLTASYALALPEAFIVYKETDLGGSWQYDYTIYNISTEGEAIHEVFFYFAGDVAVTGTSLPAGWHGVPWTGAYTISYLNAYSTEFTYDIVAWDSASGFSFTTDYRAGNILYEAHFSGDKYSSGTTVLCLFSFFRDADGDGFGDPEDTVQSCLAPEGYVADNTDCDDGQAQINPQTLWYRDNDEDGYGNPAIYLQQCTVPSGPTPYVLNTLDYNDTDPSIGPSVKLSGTSAGYYLSLQAAYDEASNGDTIQAAAVVFNENLYIDQNKSVAIDGGYNGTFTSSSGSTTIQGNMSVAGGGLAIGNVVLQ
;
A
#
# COMPACT_ATOMS: atom_id res chain seq x y z
N MET A 1 -93.12 19.25 14.06
CA MET A 1 -92.15 20.12 14.78
C MET A 1 -90.75 19.79 14.30
N LYS A 2 -90.02 20.82 13.83
CA LYS A 2 -88.55 20.97 13.62
C LYS A 2 -87.63 19.76 13.30
N ASN A 3 -86.91 19.97 12.18
CA ASN A 3 -85.44 19.93 11.99
C ASN A 3 -84.71 18.72 11.36
N ARG A 4 -83.74 19.12 10.51
CA ARG A 4 -82.83 18.41 9.58
C ARG A 4 -81.73 17.56 10.26
N ARG A 5 -81.21 16.50 9.60
CA ARG A 5 -79.87 16.40 8.91
C ARG A 5 -79.41 14.95 8.61
N PHE A 6 -78.80 14.79 7.42
CA PHE A 6 -77.86 13.82 6.77
C PHE A 6 -77.25 12.63 7.57
N ILE A 7 -76.85 11.48 7.00
CA ILE A 7 -75.74 11.23 6.03
C ILE A 7 -75.92 9.90 5.25
N ILE A 8 -75.33 9.84 4.03
CA ILE A 8 -75.33 8.80 2.99
C ILE A 8 -74.25 7.72 3.23
N SER A 9 -74.52 6.47 2.86
CA SER A 9 -73.51 5.42 2.63
C SER A 9 -73.92 4.60 1.40
N ALA A 10 -73.07 4.60 0.35
CA ALA A 10 -73.23 3.79 -0.85
C ALA A 10 -71.93 3.03 -1.11
N PHE A 11 -72.03 1.70 -1.13
CA PHE A 11 -70.99 0.78 -1.56
C PHE A 11 -70.75 0.93 -3.08
N ALA A 12 -69.50 1.09 -3.50
CA ALA A 12 -69.09 0.99 -4.90
C ALA A 12 -67.98 -0.06 -5.02
N ALA A 13 -68.17 -1.00 -5.94
CA ALA A 13 -67.24 -2.06 -6.29
C ALA A 13 -65.96 -1.48 -6.89
N ALA A 14 -64.81 -1.95 -6.40
CA ALA A 14 -63.49 -1.59 -6.91
C ALA A 14 -63.23 -2.32 -8.24
N ILE A 15 -63.20 -1.56 -9.34
CA ILE A 15 -62.51 -1.96 -10.57
C ILE A 15 -61.04 -1.57 -10.35
N ILE A 16 -60.19 -2.56 -10.11
CA ILE A 16 -58.73 -2.37 -10.07
C ILE A 16 -58.27 -2.20 -11.51
N LEU A 17 -58.06 -0.95 -11.94
CA LEU A 17 -57.20 -0.66 -13.08
C LEU A 17 -55.76 -0.89 -12.64
N LEU A 18 -55.19 -2.04 -13.00
CA LEU A 18 -53.73 -2.23 -13.06
C LEU A 18 -53.21 -1.39 -14.23
N THR A 19 -52.89 -0.13 -13.99
CA THR A 19 -51.97 0.58 -14.88
C THR A 19 -50.60 -0.03 -14.63
N ALA A 20 -50.03 -0.72 -15.61
CA ALA A 20 -48.61 -1.03 -15.61
C ALA A 20 -47.87 0.30 -15.47
N SER A 21 -47.34 0.57 -14.29
CA SER A 21 -46.30 1.57 -14.11
C SER A 21 -45.08 1.03 -14.85
N TYR A 22 -44.90 1.47 -16.10
CA TYR A 22 -43.65 1.28 -16.82
C TYR A 22 -42.57 1.99 -15.99
N ALA A 23 -41.77 1.23 -15.26
CA ALA A 23 -40.53 1.76 -14.72
C ALA A 23 -39.66 2.02 -15.94
N LEU A 24 -39.39 3.28 -16.26
CA LEU A 24 -38.60 3.63 -17.43
C LEU A 24 -37.14 3.26 -17.11
N ALA A 25 -36.55 2.28 -17.80
CA ALA A 25 -35.15 1.95 -17.60
C ALA A 25 -34.24 3.06 -18.15
N LEU A 26 -33.27 3.47 -17.34
CA LEU A 26 -32.17 4.31 -17.77
C LEU A 26 -31.13 3.43 -18.49
N PRO A 27 -30.37 3.98 -19.46
CA PRO A 27 -29.21 3.27 -19.99
C PRO A 27 -28.24 2.96 -18.85
N GLU A 28 -27.80 1.71 -18.70
CA GLU A 28 -26.80 1.26 -17.74
C GLU A 28 -25.60 0.68 -18.48
N ALA A 29 -24.39 1.00 -18.05
CA ALA A 29 -23.18 0.56 -18.71
C ALA A 29 -22.06 0.23 -17.72
N PHE A 30 -21.16 -0.64 -18.16
CA PHE A 30 -19.91 -0.97 -17.50
C PHE A 30 -18.73 -0.72 -18.45
N ILE A 31 -17.62 -0.18 -17.94
CA ILE A 31 -16.44 0.15 -18.73
C ILE A 31 -15.27 -0.71 -18.27
N VAL A 32 -14.59 -1.34 -19.23
CA VAL A 32 -13.30 -2.00 -19.03
C VAL A 32 -12.25 -1.26 -19.84
N TYR A 33 -11.05 -1.08 -19.29
CA TYR A 33 -9.97 -0.44 -20.03
C TYR A 33 -8.62 -1.14 -19.83
N LYS A 34 -7.73 -0.95 -20.80
CA LYS A 34 -6.32 -1.32 -20.75
C LYS A 34 -5.47 -0.04 -20.72
N GLU A 35 -4.58 0.04 -19.75
CA GLU A 35 -3.61 1.13 -19.60
C GLU A 35 -2.25 0.74 -20.23
N THR A 36 -1.60 1.67 -20.92
CA THR A 36 -0.24 1.50 -21.49
C THR A 36 0.61 2.73 -21.20
N ASP A 37 1.76 2.55 -20.55
CA ASP A 37 2.76 3.60 -20.34
C ASP A 37 3.53 3.88 -21.64
N LEU A 38 3.62 5.15 -22.04
CA LEU A 38 4.32 5.61 -23.22
C LEU A 38 5.60 6.42 -22.89
N GLY A 39 6.06 6.42 -21.63
CA GLY A 39 7.27 7.12 -21.22
C GLY A 39 7.09 8.64 -21.11
N GLY A 40 6.04 9.06 -20.39
CA GLY A 40 5.67 10.47 -20.18
C GLY A 40 4.24 10.82 -20.59
N SER A 41 3.47 9.85 -21.08
CA SER A 41 2.03 9.91 -21.31
C SER A 41 1.45 8.50 -21.19
N TRP A 42 0.13 8.37 -21.09
CA TRP A 42 -0.56 7.11 -20.82
C TRP A 42 -1.69 6.90 -21.81
N GLN A 43 -1.76 5.71 -22.41
CA GLN A 43 -2.85 5.35 -23.33
C GLN A 43 -3.89 4.48 -22.63
N TYR A 44 -5.17 4.79 -22.87
CA TYR A 44 -6.35 4.09 -22.37
C TYR A 44 -7.14 3.55 -23.54
N ASP A 45 -7.12 2.22 -23.74
CA ASP A 45 -7.99 1.53 -24.68
C ASP A 45 -9.16 0.93 -23.92
N TYR A 46 -10.39 1.37 -24.17
CA TYR A 46 -11.56 0.95 -23.39
C TYR A 46 -12.68 0.32 -24.23
N THR A 47 -13.48 -0.49 -23.56
CA THR A 47 -14.66 -1.19 -24.09
C THR A 47 -15.85 -0.85 -23.20
N ILE A 48 -16.96 -0.50 -23.83
CA ILE A 48 -18.21 -0.20 -23.15
C ILE A 48 -19.14 -1.40 -23.32
N TYR A 49 -19.70 -1.88 -22.23
CA TYR A 49 -20.71 -2.92 -22.17
C TYR A 49 -22.04 -2.29 -21.79
N ASN A 50 -23.05 -2.38 -22.67
CA ASN A 50 -24.40 -1.96 -22.33
C ASN A 50 -25.08 -3.07 -21.53
N ILE A 51 -25.45 -2.80 -20.28
CA ILE A 51 -26.10 -3.76 -19.37
C ILE A 51 -27.57 -3.42 -19.10
N SER A 52 -28.14 -2.51 -19.89
CA SER A 52 -29.52 -2.05 -19.74
C SER A 52 -30.54 -3.20 -19.85
N THR A 53 -31.55 -3.22 -18.98
CA THR A 53 -32.53 -4.31 -18.92
C THR A 53 -33.71 -4.18 -19.90
N GLU A 54 -33.97 -3.00 -20.51
CA GLU A 54 -35.17 -2.74 -21.34
C GLU A 54 -34.90 -2.31 -22.81
N GLY A 55 -33.88 -2.87 -23.46
CA GLY A 55 -33.67 -2.64 -24.90
C GLY A 55 -33.31 -1.20 -25.27
N GLU A 56 -32.80 -0.44 -24.31
CA GLU A 56 -32.16 0.85 -24.55
C GLU A 56 -30.78 0.61 -25.14
N ALA A 57 -30.56 1.12 -26.35
CA ALA A 57 -29.24 1.13 -26.97
C ALA A 57 -28.48 2.39 -26.55
N ILE A 58 -27.19 2.27 -26.27
CA ILE A 58 -26.34 3.41 -25.96
C ILE A 58 -25.89 4.04 -27.27
N HIS A 59 -26.26 5.31 -27.43
CA HIS A 59 -25.99 6.12 -28.61
C HIS A 59 -24.86 7.12 -28.37
N GLU A 60 -24.75 7.64 -27.15
CA GLU A 60 -23.76 8.64 -26.77
C GLU A 60 -23.09 8.27 -25.45
N VAL A 61 -21.80 8.54 -25.40
CA VAL A 61 -20.93 8.32 -24.25
C VAL A 61 -20.23 9.63 -23.97
N PHE A 62 -20.32 10.09 -22.74
CA PHE A 62 -19.67 11.30 -22.29
C PHE A 62 -18.83 10.98 -21.06
N PHE A 63 -17.52 11.16 -21.16
CA PHE A 63 -16.61 11.13 -20.01
C PHE A 63 -16.31 12.54 -19.55
N TYR A 64 -16.37 12.73 -18.24
CA TYR A 64 -15.91 13.89 -17.54
C TYR A 64 -14.73 13.50 -16.66
N PHE A 65 -13.58 14.15 -16.81
CA PHE A 65 -12.43 13.94 -15.94
C PHE A 65 -12.36 15.07 -14.91
N ALA A 66 -12.32 14.74 -13.62
CA ALA A 66 -12.40 15.71 -12.53
C ALA A 66 -11.07 16.45 -12.23
N GLY A 67 -10.00 16.21 -13.00
CA GLY A 67 -8.66 16.78 -12.78
C GLY A 67 -8.06 17.46 -14.02
N ASP A 68 -6.94 18.16 -13.81
CA ASP A 68 -6.17 18.86 -14.85
C ASP A 68 -5.40 17.87 -15.73
N VAL A 69 -6.10 17.22 -16.65
CA VAL A 69 -5.55 16.16 -17.51
C VAL A 69 -5.70 16.56 -18.97
N ALA A 70 -4.59 16.57 -19.71
CA ALA A 70 -4.63 16.77 -21.15
C ALA A 70 -4.99 15.44 -21.83
N VAL A 71 -6.21 15.36 -22.36
CA VAL A 71 -6.66 14.21 -23.15
C VAL A 71 -6.35 14.47 -24.61
N THR A 72 -5.52 13.62 -25.23
CA THR A 72 -5.13 13.74 -26.64
C THR A 72 -5.37 12.46 -27.40
N GLY A 73 -5.74 12.59 -28.68
CA GLY A 73 -6.03 11.44 -29.55
C GLY A 73 -7.33 10.74 -29.17
N THR A 74 -8.21 10.53 -30.14
CA THR A 74 -9.40 9.70 -29.96
C THR A 74 -9.46 8.72 -31.13
N SER A 75 -9.14 7.45 -30.88
CA SER A 75 -9.58 6.39 -31.79
C SER A 75 -11.01 6.04 -31.39
N LEU A 76 -11.89 5.90 -32.37
CA LEU A 76 -13.28 5.51 -32.16
C LEU A 76 -13.60 4.30 -33.06
N PRO A 77 -14.52 3.42 -32.64
CA PRO A 77 -14.96 2.32 -33.48
C PRO A 77 -15.66 2.81 -34.75
N ALA A 78 -15.79 1.92 -35.74
CA ALA A 78 -16.51 2.22 -36.97
C ALA A 78 -17.94 2.67 -36.66
N GLY A 79 -18.38 3.75 -37.30
CA GLY A 79 -19.70 4.33 -37.07
C GLY A 79 -19.82 5.19 -35.81
N TRP A 80 -18.72 5.43 -35.09
CA TRP A 80 -18.67 6.34 -33.95
C TRP A 80 -17.86 7.58 -34.29
N HIS A 81 -18.37 8.73 -33.86
CA HIS A 81 -17.76 10.04 -34.02
C HIS A 81 -17.63 10.71 -32.66
N GLY A 82 -16.71 11.65 -32.53
CA GLY A 82 -16.46 12.30 -31.26
C GLY A 82 -15.45 13.42 -31.42
N VAL A 83 -15.36 14.27 -30.41
CA VAL A 83 -14.46 15.42 -30.42
C VAL A 83 -13.63 15.41 -29.13
N PRO A 84 -12.29 15.26 -29.19
CA PRO A 84 -11.46 15.59 -28.05
C PRO A 84 -11.47 17.11 -27.90
N TRP A 85 -12.03 17.65 -26.82
CA TRP A 85 -12.00 19.09 -26.61
C TRP A 85 -10.65 19.54 -26.06
N THR A 86 -10.05 20.52 -26.75
CA THR A 86 -8.85 21.25 -26.35
C THR A 86 -9.26 22.55 -25.66
N GLY A 87 -9.01 22.65 -24.35
CA GLY A 87 -9.22 23.85 -23.55
C GLY A 87 -8.10 24.03 -22.53
N ALA A 88 -7.59 25.25 -22.39
CA ALA A 88 -6.47 25.59 -21.51
C ALA A 88 -6.89 25.69 -20.01
N TYR A 89 -7.51 24.63 -19.46
CA TYR A 89 -8.16 24.51 -18.12
C TYR A 89 -9.58 25.17 -18.06
N THR A 90 -10.64 24.66 -17.40
CA THR A 90 -10.80 23.88 -16.14
C THR A 90 -11.73 22.64 -16.22
N ILE A 91 -12.10 22.14 -17.41
CA ILE A 91 -12.91 20.91 -17.56
C ILE A 91 -12.44 20.14 -18.81
N SER A 92 -11.97 18.90 -18.63
CA SER A 92 -11.61 17.98 -19.71
C SER A 92 -12.70 16.91 -19.85
N TYR A 93 -13.39 16.89 -20.99
CA TYR A 93 -14.39 15.88 -21.32
C TYR A 93 -14.06 15.18 -22.64
N LEU A 94 -14.52 13.94 -22.78
CA LEU A 94 -14.53 13.19 -24.04
C LEU A 94 -15.98 12.86 -24.37
N ASN A 95 -16.43 13.26 -25.56
CA ASN A 95 -17.74 12.87 -26.05
C ASN A 95 -17.60 12.01 -27.32
N ALA A 96 -18.34 10.91 -27.36
CA ALA A 96 -18.45 10.04 -28.52
C ALA A 96 -19.91 9.65 -28.73
N TYR A 97 -20.36 9.64 -29.98
CA TYR A 97 -21.72 9.29 -30.37
C TYR A 97 -21.72 8.44 -31.64
N SER A 98 -22.68 7.54 -31.77
CA SER A 98 -22.86 6.75 -32.99
C SER A 98 -23.46 7.63 -34.11
N THR A 99 -23.18 7.32 -35.38
CA THR A 99 -23.75 8.07 -36.51
C THR A 99 -25.04 7.49 -37.07
N GLU A 100 -25.31 6.22 -36.80
CA GLU A 100 -26.47 5.49 -37.30
C GLU A 100 -26.92 4.45 -36.27
N PHE A 101 -28.22 4.15 -36.23
CA PHE A 101 -28.79 3.19 -35.26
C PHE A 101 -28.17 1.80 -35.30
N THR A 102 -27.56 1.41 -36.42
CA THR A 102 -26.89 0.12 -36.56
C THR A 102 -25.59 0.02 -35.77
N TYR A 103 -25.04 1.15 -35.32
CA TYR A 103 -23.79 1.24 -34.55
C TYR A 103 -24.01 1.50 -33.06
N ASP A 104 -25.25 1.73 -32.62
CA ASP A 104 -25.55 1.84 -31.20
C ASP A 104 -25.20 0.56 -30.47
N ILE A 105 -24.73 0.69 -29.23
CA ILE A 105 -24.46 -0.47 -28.38
C ILE A 105 -25.81 -0.95 -27.86
N VAL A 106 -26.42 -1.94 -28.49
CA VAL A 106 -27.70 -2.49 -28.02
C VAL A 106 -27.56 -3.15 -26.65
N ALA A 107 -28.66 -3.28 -25.92
CA ALA A 107 -28.68 -3.92 -24.60
C ALA A 107 -28.00 -5.30 -24.63
N TRP A 108 -27.10 -5.55 -23.67
CA TRP A 108 -26.27 -6.75 -23.53
C TRP A 108 -25.18 -6.94 -24.59
N ASP A 109 -24.88 -5.91 -25.38
CA ASP A 109 -23.78 -5.90 -26.34
C ASP A 109 -22.64 -4.96 -25.88
N SER A 110 -21.54 -4.92 -26.64
CA SER A 110 -20.36 -4.11 -26.32
C SER A 110 -19.72 -3.49 -27.55
N ALA A 111 -19.06 -2.35 -27.36
CA ALA A 111 -18.24 -1.72 -28.39
C ALA A 111 -16.83 -1.43 -27.84
N SER A 112 -15.83 -1.96 -28.53
CA SER A 112 -14.40 -1.75 -28.29
C SER A 112 -13.78 -0.87 -29.37
N GLY A 113 -12.59 -0.31 -29.11
CA GLY A 113 -11.87 0.52 -30.10
C GLY A 113 -11.95 2.01 -29.81
N PHE A 114 -12.55 2.36 -28.68
CA PHE A 114 -12.37 3.67 -28.08
C PHE A 114 -11.00 3.75 -27.44
N SER A 115 -10.24 4.80 -27.73
CA SER A 115 -8.90 5.00 -27.18
C SER A 115 -8.54 6.46 -27.06
N PHE A 116 -7.92 6.86 -25.96
CA PHE A 116 -7.32 8.18 -25.80
C PHE A 116 -6.00 8.11 -25.05
N THR A 117 -5.18 9.15 -25.14
CA THR A 117 -3.99 9.32 -24.31
C THR A 117 -4.14 10.48 -23.34
N THR A 118 -3.46 10.39 -22.21
CA THR A 118 -3.37 11.44 -21.20
C THR A 118 -1.92 11.76 -20.89
N ASP A 119 -1.63 12.99 -20.50
CA ASP A 119 -0.32 13.40 -19.97
C ASP A 119 -0.07 12.95 -18.53
N TYR A 120 -1.07 12.33 -17.89
CA TYR A 120 -1.03 11.86 -16.51
C TYR A 120 -1.63 10.45 -16.37
N ARG A 121 -1.09 9.61 -15.47
CA ARG A 121 -1.60 8.25 -15.26
C ARG A 121 -3.01 8.27 -14.65
N ALA A 122 -4.00 7.79 -15.40
CA ALA A 122 -5.42 7.73 -15.05
C ALA A 122 -5.84 6.65 -14.06
N GLY A 123 -4.93 5.76 -13.62
CA GLY A 123 -5.13 5.01 -12.36
C GLY A 123 -5.43 5.91 -11.15
N ASN A 124 -5.24 7.23 -11.29
CA ASN A 124 -5.54 8.28 -10.30
C ASN A 124 -6.51 9.36 -10.82
N ILE A 125 -7.31 9.10 -11.87
CA ILE A 125 -8.25 10.10 -12.39
C ILE A 125 -9.69 9.66 -12.13
N LEU A 126 -10.33 10.35 -11.18
CA LEU A 126 -11.80 10.34 -11.04
C LEU A 126 -12.42 10.74 -12.37
N TYR A 127 -13.15 9.82 -12.98
CA TYR A 127 -13.99 10.12 -14.13
C TYR A 127 -15.46 9.84 -13.81
N GLU A 128 -16.32 10.65 -14.39
CA GLU A 128 -17.75 10.41 -14.48
C GLU A 128 -18.05 10.01 -15.91
N ALA A 129 -18.64 8.83 -16.12
CA ALA A 129 -19.16 8.47 -17.44
C ALA A 129 -20.68 8.60 -17.42
N HIS A 130 -21.22 9.39 -18.35
CA HIS A 130 -22.65 9.51 -18.65
C HIS A 130 -22.95 8.78 -19.94
N PHE A 131 -24.04 8.03 -19.96
CA PHE A 131 -24.52 7.33 -21.15
C PHE A 131 -25.89 7.88 -21.54
N SER A 132 -26.08 8.16 -22.82
CA SER A 132 -27.39 8.54 -23.37
C SER A 132 -27.89 7.42 -24.27
N GLY A 133 -29.17 7.09 -24.14
CA GLY A 133 -29.84 6.13 -24.99
C GLY A 133 -30.75 6.82 -26.00
N ASP A 134 -31.17 6.10 -27.04
CA ASP A 134 -32.01 6.64 -28.11
C ASP A 134 -33.33 7.25 -27.62
N LYS A 135 -33.86 6.79 -26.47
CA LYS A 135 -35.11 7.28 -25.90
C LYS A 135 -34.93 8.24 -24.72
N TYR A 136 -33.73 8.33 -24.14
CA TYR A 136 -33.46 9.14 -22.94
C TYR A 136 -32.12 9.86 -23.00
N SER A 137 -32.16 11.16 -22.69
CA SER A 137 -31.03 12.08 -22.87
C SER A 137 -29.89 11.98 -21.84
N SER A 138 -30.03 11.21 -20.75
CA SER A 138 -28.90 10.78 -19.91
C SER A 138 -29.34 9.77 -18.85
N GLY A 139 -28.56 8.72 -18.62
CA GLY A 139 -28.73 7.78 -17.53
C GLY A 139 -27.44 7.04 -17.22
N THR A 140 -27.16 6.86 -15.94
CA THR A 140 -25.98 6.21 -15.37
C THR A 140 -24.70 7.05 -15.36
N THR A 141 -24.30 7.38 -14.13
CA THR A 141 -22.95 7.80 -13.74
C THR A 141 -22.17 6.53 -13.35
N VAL A 142 -21.16 6.14 -14.13
CA VAL A 142 -20.19 5.13 -13.65
C VAL A 142 -19.16 5.83 -12.78
N LEU A 143 -19.10 5.44 -11.50
CA LEU A 143 -18.00 5.76 -10.58
C LEU A 143 -17.04 4.58 -10.57
N CYS A 144 -15.75 4.84 -10.84
CA CYS A 144 -14.72 3.82 -10.96
C CYS A 144 -14.47 3.04 -9.65
N LEU A 145 -14.19 1.73 -9.74
CA LEU A 145 -13.94 0.84 -8.59
C LEU A 145 -12.59 0.12 -8.77
N PHE A 146 -11.49 0.75 -8.37
CA PHE A 146 -10.20 0.09 -8.18
C PHE A 146 -10.12 -0.52 -6.79
N SER A 147 -9.57 -1.73 -6.70
CA SER A 147 -9.18 -2.30 -5.42
C SER A 147 -7.89 -1.65 -4.97
N PHE A 148 -7.93 -1.07 -3.78
CA PHE A 148 -6.77 -0.68 -3.00
C PHE A 148 -6.69 -1.56 -1.76
N PHE A 149 -5.48 -1.69 -1.23
CA PHE A 149 -5.09 -2.59 -0.16
C PHE A 149 -4.45 -1.76 0.93
N ARG A 150 -4.82 -2.02 2.17
CA ARG A 150 -4.33 -1.22 3.29
C ARG A 150 -2.82 -1.38 3.41
N ASP A 151 -2.12 -0.27 3.61
CA ASP A 151 -0.70 -0.18 3.91
C ASP A 151 -0.58 0.41 5.32
N ALA A 152 -0.64 -0.46 6.32
CA ALA A 152 -0.75 -0.06 7.73
C ALA A 152 0.60 0.30 8.34
N ASP A 153 1.71 -0.18 7.80
CA ASP A 153 3.06 0.12 8.26
C ASP A 153 3.80 1.18 7.43
N GLY A 154 3.27 1.54 6.26
CA GLY A 154 3.70 2.66 5.44
C GLY A 154 4.88 2.33 4.51
N ASP A 155 5.06 1.07 4.13
CA ASP A 155 6.17 0.63 3.29
C ASP A 155 5.88 0.64 1.77
N GLY A 156 4.61 0.88 1.40
CA GLY A 156 4.15 0.97 0.03
C GLY A 156 3.61 -0.33 -0.57
N PHE A 157 3.61 -1.42 0.20
CA PHE A 157 2.91 -2.68 -0.11
C PHE A 157 1.62 -2.73 0.71
N GLY A 158 0.59 -3.42 0.19
CA GLY A 158 -0.71 -3.47 0.88
C GLY A 158 -1.17 -4.90 1.16
N ASP A 159 -1.95 -5.05 2.24
CA ASP A 159 -2.56 -6.30 2.67
C ASP A 159 -3.66 -6.74 1.68
N PRO A 160 -3.49 -7.88 0.98
CA PRO A 160 -4.51 -8.42 0.08
C PRO A 160 -5.85 -8.75 0.78
N GLU A 161 -5.86 -8.93 2.10
CA GLU A 161 -7.06 -9.25 2.89
C GLU A 161 -7.81 -8.01 3.42
N ASP A 162 -7.19 -6.82 3.43
CA ASP A 162 -7.83 -5.53 3.79
C ASP A 162 -7.97 -4.64 2.54
N THR A 163 -9.04 -4.89 1.78
CA THR A 163 -9.30 -4.23 0.49
C THR A 163 -10.49 -3.27 0.51
N VAL A 164 -10.37 -2.16 -0.22
CA VAL A 164 -11.42 -1.19 -0.48
C VAL A 164 -11.53 -0.89 -1.96
N GLN A 165 -12.76 -0.69 -2.45
CA GLN A 165 -12.98 -0.23 -3.82
C GLN A 165 -13.14 1.29 -3.86
N SER A 166 -12.37 1.97 -4.70
CA SER A 166 -12.40 3.43 -4.85
C SER A 166 -11.90 3.86 -6.24
N CYS A 167 -12.20 5.08 -6.66
CA CYS A 167 -11.60 5.65 -7.89
C CYS A 167 -10.14 6.08 -7.68
N LEU A 168 -9.74 6.32 -6.42
CA LEU A 168 -8.40 6.77 -6.00
C LEU A 168 -8.00 6.04 -4.73
N ALA A 169 -6.70 5.84 -4.53
CA ALA A 169 -6.17 5.25 -3.31
C ALA A 169 -6.61 6.07 -2.09
N PRO A 170 -7.38 5.49 -1.15
CA PRO A 170 -7.66 6.15 0.12
C PRO A 170 -6.36 6.35 0.92
N GLU A 171 -6.38 7.25 1.90
CA GLU A 171 -5.23 7.41 2.81
C GLU A 171 -4.95 6.10 3.57
N GLY A 172 -3.69 5.68 3.59
CA GLY A 172 -3.27 4.40 4.17
C GLY A 172 -3.64 3.18 3.32
N TYR A 173 -3.92 3.36 2.02
CA TYR A 173 -4.14 2.29 1.07
C TYR A 173 -3.28 2.49 -0.19
N VAL A 174 -2.80 1.39 -0.77
CA VAL A 174 -2.00 1.35 -1.99
C VAL A 174 -2.62 0.39 -3.02
N ALA A 175 -2.22 0.49 -4.27
CA ALA A 175 -2.73 -0.39 -5.33
C ALA A 175 -2.03 -1.76 -5.36
N ASP A 176 -0.85 -1.83 -4.73
CA ASP A 176 -0.08 -3.06 -4.59
C ASP A 176 -0.68 -3.93 -3.49
N ASN A 177 -0.77 -5.23 -3.71
CA ASN A 177 -1.40 -6.19 -2.81
C ASN A 177 -0.45 -7.32 -2.38
N THR A 178 0.86 -7.05 -2.45
CA THR A 178 1.89 -8.07 -2.30
C THR A 178 2.54 -8.07 -0.93
N ASP A 179 2.00 -7.30 0.03
CA ASP A 179 2.54 -7.28 1.39
C ASP A 179 2.49 -8.67 2.03
N CYS A 180 3.59 -9.02 2.67
CA CYS A 180 3.78 -10.28 3.35
C CYS A 180 3.40 -10.17 4.84
N ASP A 181 3.55 -8.99 5.46
CA ASP A 181 3.15 -8.68 6.85
C ASP A 181 2.96 -7.15 7.03
N ASP A 182 1.72 -6.68 6.81
CA ASP A 182 1.27 -5.28 6.89
C ASP A 182 1.42 -4.62 8.29
N GLY A 183 1.93 -5.37 9.27
CA GLY A 183 2.33 -4.83 10.56
C GLY A 183 3.83 -4.49 10.66
N GLN A 184 4.62 -4.77 9.62
CA GLN A 184 6.08 -4.78 9.65
C GLN A 184 6.71 -4.33 8.33
N ALA A 185 7.01 -3.03 8.21
CA ALA A 185 7.56 -2.39 7.01
C ALA A 185 8.87 -2.98 6.44
N GLN A 186 9.55 -3.84 7.20
CA GLN A 186 10.74 -4.57 6.76
C GLN A 186 10.43 -5.96 6.16
N ILE A 187 9.17 -6.41 6.17
CA ILE A 187 8.69 -7.74 5.76
C ILE A 187 7.72 -7.61 4.58
N ASN A 188 8.27 -7.43 3.39
CA ASN A 188 7.57 -7.27 2.13
C ASN A 188 8.29 -8.06 1.01
N PRO A 189 7.83 -8.05 -0.25
CA PRO A 189 8.48 -8.80 -1.33
C PRO A 189 9.92 -8.37 -1.63
N GLN A 190 10.33 -7.22 -1.12
CA GLN A 190 11.69 -6.70 -1.24
C GLN A 190 12.58 -7.01 -0.03
N THR A 191 12.07 -7.71 0.98
CA THR A 191 12.84 -8.11 2.16
C THR A 191 14.07 -8.92 1.78
N LEU A 192 15.21 -8.45 2.27
CA LEU A 192 16.50 -9.14 2.16
C LEU A 192 16.76 -9.90 3.46
N TRP A 193 16.96 -11.20 3.31
CA TRP A 193 17.36 -12.12 4.36
C TRP A 193 18.84 -12.42 4.19
N TYR A 194 19.65 -12.12 5.19
CA TYR A 194 21.10 -12.30 5.19
C TYR A 194 21.47 -13.59 5.90
N ARG A 195 22.38 -14.37 5.31
CA ARG A 195 22.77 -15.67 5.85
C ARG A 195 23.50 -15.49 7.18
N ASP A 196 23.15 -16.32 8.15
CA ASP A 196 23.81 -16.44 9.45
C ASP A 196 24.36 -17.88 9.54
N ASN A 197 25.58 -18.09 9.06
CA ASN A 197 26.13 -19.44 8.89
C ASN A 197 26.75 -20.03 10.17
N ASP A 198 27.18 -19.18 11.11
CA ASP A 198 27.72 -19.60 12.40
C ASP A 198 26.71 -19.48 13.57
N GLU A 199 25.48 -19.07 13.27
CA GLU A 199 24.31 -19.06 14.16
C GLU A 199 24.45 -18.11 15.36
N ASP A 200 25.15 -17.00 15.17
CA ASP A 200 25.35 -15.98 16.21
C ASP A 200 24.23 -14.91 16.25
N GLY A 201 23.35 -14.91 15.25
CA GLY A 201 22.24 -13.98 15.09
C GLY A 201 22.54 -12.78 14.19
N TYR A 202 23.71 -12.72 13.56
CA TYR A 202 24.12 -11.67 12.64
C TYR A 202 24.22 -12.16 11.20
N GLY A 203 23.78 -11.32 10.27
CA GLY A 203 23.69 -11.68 8.86
C GLY A 203 24.83 -11.13 8.03
N ASN A 204 25.39 -11.96 7.16
CA ASN A 204 26.47 -11.57 6.26
C ASN A 204 25.94 -10.68 5.11
N PRO A 205 26.38 -9.41 4.98
CA PRO A 205 25.89 -8.50 3.95
C PRO A 205 26.18 -8.94 2.52
N ALA A 206 27.16 -9.83 2.30
CA ALA A 206 27.53 -10.31 0.98
C ALA A 206 26.66 -11.50 0.50
N ILE A 207 25.89 -12.13 1.39
CA ILE A 207 25.15 -13.35 1.08
C ILE A 207 23.71 -13.21 1.58
N TYR A 208 22.80 -12.97 0.64
CA TYR A 208 21.39 -12.74 0.94
C TYR A 208 20.44 -13.40 -0.06
N LEU A 209 19.19 -13.55 0.36
CA LEU A 209 18.05 -13.95 -0.46
C LEU A 209 16.95 -12.89 -0.33
N GLN A 210 16.32 -12.53 -1.44
CA GLN A 210 15.19 -11.60 -1.45
C GLN A 210 13.88 -12.38 -1.55
N GLN A 211 13.02 -12.31 -0.53
CA GLN A 211 11.69 -12.95 -0.51
C GLN A 211 10.88 -12.55 0.73
N CYS A 212 9.56 -12.71 0.66
CA CYS A 212 8.62 -12.45 1.74
C CYS A 212 8.96 -13.16 3.05
N THR A 213 9.15 -14.48 2.98
CA THR A 213 9.26 -15.33 4.17
C THR A 213 10.72 -15.65 4.44
N VAL A 214 11.04 -15.84 5.72
CA VAL A 214 12.38 -16.31 6.12
C VAL A 214 12.77 -17.56 5.32
N PRO A 215 13.94 -17.57 4.65
CA PRO A 215 14.39 -18.72 3.89
C PRO A 215 14.42 -19.99 4.75
N SER A 216 13.71 -21.04 4.33
CA SER A 216 13.74 -22.33 5.00
C SER A 216 14.97 -23.13 4.59
N GLY A 217 15.67 -23.76 5.55
CA GLY A 217 16.83 -24.58 5.24
C GLY A 217 17.64 -24.95 6.49
N PRO A 218 18.79 -25.63 6.30
CA PRO A 218 19.69 -25.96 7.41
C PRO A 218 20.48 -24.76 7.92
N THR A 219 20.59 -23.68 7.14
CA THR A 219 21.29 -22.45 7.54
C THR A 219 20.26 -21.36 7.83
N PRO A 220 20.31 -20.71 9.00
CA PRO A 220 19.41 -19.61 9.32
C PRO A 220 19.73 -18.34 8.52
N TYR A 221 18.76 -17.44 8.49
CA TYR A 221 18.87 -16.13 7.90
C TYR A 221 18.22 -15.09 8.80
N VAL A 222 18.78 -13.89 8.85
CA VAL A 222 18.34 -12.76 9.68
C VAL A 222 18.21 -11.48 8.86
N LEU A 223 17.57 -10.44 9.41
CA LEU A 223 17.31 -9.17 8.71
C LEU A 223 18.46 -8.16 8.81
N ASN A 224 19.43 -8.39 9.70
CA ASN A 224 20.53 -7.47 9.91
C ASN A 224 21.74 -7.85 9.03
N THR A 225 22.67 -6.92 8.88
CA THR A 225 23.87 -7.02 8.05
C THR A 225 25.16 -6.96 8.87
N LEU A 226 25.08 -7.37 10.13
CA LEU A 226 26.09 -7.04 11.14
C LEU A 226 27.18 -8.11 11.30
N ASP A 227 27.17 -9.17 10.49
CA ASP A 227 28.20 -10.19 10.53
C ASP A 227 29.37 -9.83 9.60
N TYR A 228 30.56 -9.66 10.21
CA TYR A 228 31.79 -9.35 9.49
C TYR A 228 32.59 -10.61 9.11
N ASN A 229 32.29 -11.78 9.71
CA ASN A 229 32.88 -13.07 9.36
C ASN A 229 31.94 -14.25 9.73
N ASP A 230 31.16 -14.64 8.73
CA ASP A 230 30.18 -15.74 8.64
C ASP A 230 30.70 -17.18 8.89
N THR A 231 31.87 -17.30 9.50
CA THR A 231 32.48 -18.57 9.91
C THR A 231 33.00 -18.55 11.34
N ASP A 232 32.93 -17.39 12.00
CA ASP A 232 33.43 -17.18 13.35
C ASP A 232 32.39 -16.38 14.17
N PRO A 233 31.62 -17.05 15.04
CA PRO A 233 30.54 -16.43 15.81
C PRO A 233 31.05 -15.44 16.89
N SER A 234 32.36 -15.20 16.95
CA SER A 234 32.97 -14.17 17.77
C SER A 234 33.24 -12.86 17.03
N ILE A 235 32.97 -12.80 15.72
CA ILE A 235 33.30 -11.67 14.83
C ILE A 235 32.01 -11.01 14.27
N GLY A 236 31.03 -10.81 15.16
CA GLY A 236 29.93 -9.84 15.03
C GLY A 236 30.02 -8.74 16.10
N PRO A 237 29.04 -7.82 16.21
CA PRO A 237 28.99 -6.89 17.33
C PRO A 237 28.71 -7.62 18.64
N SER A 238 29.70 -7.58 19.53
CA SER A 238 29.67 -8.18 20.86
C SER A 238 29.15 -7.23 21.94
N VAL A 239 28.88 -5.97 21.56
CA VAL A 239 28.36 -4.93 22.46
C VAL A 239 27.20 -4.17 21.81
N LYS A 240 26.14 -3.93 22.60
CA LYS A 240 25.00 -3.10 22.23
C LYS A 240 24.83 -1.97 23.23
N LEU A 241 24.90 -0.73 22.77
CA LEU A 241 24.55 0.44 23.58
C LEU A 241 23.03 0.61 23.57
N SER A 242 22.42 0.53 24.75
CA SER A 242 21.01 0.82 24.98
C SER A 242 20.87 2.19 25.64
N GLY A 243 20.21 3.13 24.94
CA GLY A 243 20.06 4.50 25.43
C GLY A 243 19.77 5.50 24.32
N THR A 244 20.08 6.76 24.60
CA THR A 244 19.80 7.88 23.68
C THR A 244 20.65 7.85 22.41
N SER A 245 21.79 7.14 22.45
CA SER A 245 22.74 6.94 21.34
C SER A 245 22.81 5.48 20.88
N ALA A 246 21.67 4.78 20.79
CA ALA A 246 21.64 3.33 20.55
C ALA A 246 22.46 2.89 19.32
N GLY A 247 23.26 1.82 19.48
CA GLY A 247 24.17 1.32 18.44
C GLY A 247 24.85 0.00 18.81
N TYR A 248 25.51 -0.62 17.82
CA TYR A 248 26.25 -1.88 17.95
C TYR A 248 27.75 -1.64 17.79
N TYR A 249 28.56 -2.31 18.60
CA TYR A 249 30.01 -2.10 18.68
C TYR A 249 30.75 -3.43 18.84
N LEU A 250 32.02 -3.44 18.39
CA LEU A 250 32.92 -4.59 18.50
C LEU A 250 33.67 -4.65 19.85
N SER A 251 33.68 -3.55 20.61
CA SER A 251 34.42 -3.45 21.88
C SER A 251 33.65 -2.63 22.91
N LEU A 252 33.94 -2.90 24.19
CA LEU A 252 33.36 -2.17 25.32
C LEU A 252 33.83 -0.72 25.35
N GLN A 253 35.09 -0.47 24.99
CA GLN A 253 35.62 0.89 24.93
C GLN A 253 34.90 1.75 23.89
N ALA A 254 34.67 1.22 22.69
CA ALA A 254 34.00 1.98 21.63
C ALA A 254 32.55 2.33 22.02
N ALA A 255 31.82 1.38 22.63
CA ALA A 255 30.49 1.65 23.15
C ALA A 255 30.50 2.68 24.29
N TYR A 256 31.49 2.62 25.18
CA TYR A 256 31.65 3.61 26.24
C TYR A 256 31.92 5.00 25.70
N ASP A 257 32.79 5.15 24.71
CA ASP A 257 33.16 6.46 24.16
C ASP A 257 31.94 7.20 23.60
N GLU A 258 31.01 6.47 22.96
CA GLU A 258 29.76 6.99 22.40
C GLU A 258 28.59 7.12 23.41
N ALA A 259 28.65 6.39 24.54
CA ALA A 259 27.57 6.39 25.53
C ALA A 259 27.28 7.79 26.11
N SER A 260 26.00 8.09 26.31
CA SER A 260 25.56 9.26 27.08
C SER A 260 25.50 8.96 28.59
N ASN A 261 25.46 10.00 29.41
CA ASN A 261 25.33 9.86 30.86
C ASN A 261 23.99 9.19 31.23
N GLY A 262 24.07 8.01 31.83
CA GLY A 262 22.94 7.18 32.24
C GLY A 262 22.67 5.99 31.31
N ASP A 263 23.37 5.88 30.18
CA ASP A 263 23.18 4.77 29.23
C ASP A 263 23.67 3.43 29.78
N THR A 264 23.12 2.34 29.22
CA THR A 264 23.49 0.97 29.55
C THR A 264 24.16 0.30 28.34
N ILE A 265 25.36 -0.21 28.55
CA ILE A 265 26.13 -1.00 27.60
C ILE A 265 25.85 -2.48 27.89
N GLN A 266 25.16 -3.15 26.98
CA GLN A 266 24.92 -4.60 27.04
C GLN A 266 26.07 -5.32 26.36
N ALA A 267 26.63 -6.36 27.00
CA ALA A 267 27.77 -7.11 26.49
C ALA A 267 27.45 -8.60 26.36
N ALA A 268 27.85 -9.19 25.23
CA ALA A 268 27.67 -10.61 24.97
C ALA A 268 28.47 -11.47 25.97
N ALA A 269 28.02 -12.71 26.20
CA ALA A 269 28.64 -13.70 27.07
C ALA A 269 29.94 -14.29 26.47
N VAL A 270 30.92 -13.42 26.19
CA VAL A 270 32.20 -13.75 25.55
C VAL A 270 33.38 -13.17 26.35
N VAL A 271 34.60 -13.43 25.86
CA VAL A 271 35.84 -12.87 26.42
C VAL A 271 36.28 -11.67 25.58
N PHE A 272 36.32 -10.49 26.21
CA PHE A 272 36.89 -9.27 25.66
C PHE A 272 38.36 -9.18 26.02
N ASN A 273 39.24 -9.21 25.02
CA ASN A 273 40.68 -9.01 25.19
C ASN A 273 41.03 -7.53 24.99
N GLU A 274 40.59 -6.67 25.91
CA GLU A 274 40.77 -5.23 25.83
C GLU A 274 41.04 -4.59 27.20
N ASN A 275 41.55 -3.36 27.18
CA ASN A 275 41.53 -2.50 28.35
C ASN A 275 40.30 -1.59 28.27
N LEU A 276 39.68 -1.31 29.41
CA LEU A 276 38.52 -0.42 29.50
C LEU A 276 38.83 0.79 30.39
N TYR A 277 38.72 1.98 29.82
CA TYR A 277 39.01 3.25 30.46
C TYR A 277 37.72 4.07 30.59
N ILE A 278 37.21 4.18 31.82
CA ILE A 278 36.08 5.05 32.17
C ILE A 278 36.64 6.40 32.63
N ASP A 279 36.98 7.27 31.69
CA ASP A 279 37.74 8.51 31.92
C ASP A 279 36.97 9.81 31.64
N GLN A 280 35.77 9.72 31.06
CA GLN A 280 34.87 10.85 30.84
C GLN A 280 33.98 11.11 32.07
N ASN A 281 33.55 12.36 32.28
CA ASN A 281 32.65 12.74 33.37
C ASN A 281 31.18 12.35 33.08
N LYS A 282 30.93 11.06 32.91
CA LYS A 282 29.61 10.46 32.67
C LYS A 282 29.47 9.14 33.42
N SER A 283 28.26 8.83 33.86
CA SER A 283 27.96 7.55 34.51
C SER A 283 27.32 6.60 33.51
N VAL A 284 27.78 5.35 33.44
CA VAL A 284 27.20 4.31 32.57
C VAL A 284 27.01 3.01 33.36
N ALA A 285 26.13 2.14 32.87
CA ALA A 285 26.04 0.76 33.32
C ALA A 285 26.62 -0.19 32.26
N ILE A 286 27.36 -1.21 32.67
CA ILE A 286 27.72 -2.35 31.82
C ILE A 286 27.01 -3.58 32.37
N ASP A 287 26.17 -4.19 31.54
CA ASP A 287 25.46 -5.42 31.87
C ASP A 287 25.88 -6.53 30.92
N GLY A 288 26.54 -7.56 31.46
CA GLY A 288 27.14 -8.65 30.71
C GLY A 288 26.25 -9.88 30.59
N GLY A 289 26.76 -10.88 29.88
CA GLY A 289 26.16 -12.22 29.82
C GLY A 289 25.02 -12.37 28.82
N TYR A 290 24.87 -11.45 27.86
CA TYR A 290 23.84 -11.51 26.83
C TYR A 290 24.14 -12.59 25.77
N ASN A 291 23.07 -13.15 25.19
CA ASN A 291 23.17 -13.90 23.94
C ASN A 291 23.51 -12.96 22.76
N GLY A 292 23.86 -13.52 21.59
CA GLY A 292 24.23 -12.74 20.40
C GLY A 292 23.18 -11.72 19.96
N THR A 293 21.90 -11.95 20.27
CA THR A 293 20.80 -11.03 19.93
C THR A 293 20.47 -9.98 21.01
N PHE A 294 21.18 -9.96 22.14
CA PHE A 294 20.94 -9.06 23.28
C PHE A 294 19.50 -9.08 23.84
N THR A 295 18.81 -10.20 23.72
CA THR A 295 17.42 -10.38 24.18
C THR A 295 17.33 -11.02 25.56
N SER A 296 18.36 -11.76 25.98
CA SER A 296 18.42 -12.40 27.31
C SER A 296 19.84 -12.42 27.85
N SER A 297 20.00 -12.17 29.15
CA SER A 297 21.26 -12.34 29.87
C SER A 297 21.19 -13.57 30.80
N SER A 298 22.05 -14.55 30.55
CA SER A 298 22.09 -15.81 31.33
C SER A 298 23.50 -16.27 31.67
N GLY A 299 24.53 -15.67 31.06
CA GLY A 299 25.94 -15.97 31.30
C GLY A 299 26.66 -14.83 32.03
N SER A 300 27.97 -14.78 31.84
CA SER A 300 28.81 -13.66 32.26
C SER A 300 29.75 -13.24 31.15
N THR A 301 29.98 -11.94 31.01
CA THR A 301 31.01 -11.39 30.13
C THR A 301 32.36 -11.40 30.85
N THR A 302 33.44 -11.78 30.20
CA THR A 302 34.79 -11.70 30.79
C THR A 302 35.57 -10.58 30.13
N ILE A 303 36.23 -9.72 30.91
CA ILE A 303 37.19 -8.72 30.42
C ILE A 303 38.59 -9.17 30.84
N GLN A 304 39.44 -9.47 29.87
CA GLN A 304 40.85 -9.80 30.04
C GLN A 304 41.70 -8.59 29.69
N GLY A 305 42.06 -7.82 30.72
CA GLY A 305 42.80 -6.57 30.59
C GLY A 305 42.58 -5.64 31.78
N ASN A 306 43.11 -4.42 31.68
CA ASN A 306 42.97 -3.43 32.75
C ASN A 306 41.63 -2.70 32.61
N MET A 307 40.88 -2.63 33.70
CA MET A 307 39.76 -1.71 33.85
C MET A 307 40.15 -0.56 34.78
N SER A 308 39.88 0.68 34.39
CA SER A 308 40.10 1.86 35.23
C SER A 308 38.90 2.80 35.21
N VAL A 309 38.62 3.41 36.36
CA VAL A 309 37.56 4.42 36.52
C VAL A 309 38.19 5.69 37.07
N ALA A 310 38.28 6.71 36.21
CA ALA A 310 38.92 7.99 36.47
C ALA A 310 37.97 9.19 36.32
N GLY A 311 36.84 9.02 35.62
CA GLY A 311 35.78 10.03 35.46
C GLY A 311 34.39 9.41 35.64
N GLY A 312 33.45 10.19 36.20
CA GLY A 312 32.06 9.78 36.31
C GLY A 312 31.82 8.53 37.18
N GLY A 313 30.99 7.61 36.71
CA GLY A 313 30.54 6.44 37.47
C GLY A 313 30.36 5.19 36.60
N LEU A 314 30.61 4.02 37.17
CA LEU A 314 30.43 2.74 36.49
C LEU A 314 29.61 1.80 37.37
N ALA A 315 28.49 1.32 36.84
CA ALA A 315 27.77 0.17 37.39
C ALA A 315 28.09 -1.07 36.54
N ILE A 316 28.28 -2.23 37.19
CA ILE A 316 28.62 -3.48 36.49
C ILE A 316 27.69 -4.60 36.96
N GLY A 317 27.07 -5.31 36.02
CA GLY A 317 26.29 -6.52 36.24
C GLY A 317 26.81 -7.65 35.35
N ASN A 318 26.87 -8.88 35.89
CA ASN A 318 27.22 -10.09 35.11
C ASN A 318 28.56 -10.02 34.34
N VAL A 319 29.56 -9.31 34.88
CA VAL A 319 30.91 -9.24 34.31
C VAL A 319 31.93 -9.85 35.27
N VAL A 320 32.89 -10.58 34.71
CA VAL A 320 34.09 -11.12 35.36
C VAL A 320 35.31 -10.34 34.87
N LEU A 321 36.11 -9.82 35.80
CA LEU A 321 37.41 -9.21 35.50
C LEU A 321 38.50 -10.26 35.74
N GLN A 322 39.40 -10.44 34.77
CA GLN A 322 40.46 -11.45 34.82
C GLN A 322 41.83 -10.87 34.46
#